data_AF-A0A8J4GU89-F1
#
_entry.id   AF-A0A8J4GU89-F1
#
_cell.length_a   1.000
_cell.length_b   1.000
_cell.length_c   1.000
_cell.angle_alpha   90.00
_cell.angle_beta   90.00
_cell.angle_gamma   90.00
#
_symmetry.space_group_name_H-M   'P 1'
#
loop_
_entity.id
_entity.type
_entity.pdbx_description
1 polymer ?
#
loop_
_entity_poly.entity_id
_entity_poly.type
_entity_poly.pdbx_seq_one_letter_code
_entity_poly.pdbx_strand_id
1 'polypeptide(L)'
;MATMQECQHLARSVRSRRAQAKSVGLFRDVEQMRNVYGQITADAPKDSRLWGDLHDLLVSTSTMDIYEPQLRLPVGMRSLPELPEMVRAEYKDHRKMRFTGLFPSIEHAWASVGNSLLLWRYSKRSDVPMKYTARGDITSVCLAEPKPGAFPPAIQYIMVVCTTAEIVVLGVSASRHGHGLAKVSEDVRVEQQPLHRISAGNVRFTSCLAGPAGRIFLGGADGLVYELVYDATDSSRPEVLSPLGRSIWGFLPSMFGTWGSAAITQLVVDKERHTLYSLNAASGIKVFDLGSSGEVQARLVAEVSDVYTAAANTKGGKELFSGTAADRKNASIKYIAPISVAESTRVHLMAVTADGRRIYFSTYGLTKEGSYIPPGVARGRSSFAKAMLATKVNSTLIPTCNDATGTDAPFLQRPYKLEAKAVRMAMPHSRRIRAAMGGDFPRMAELEILGAQYSAGCLLLSGSTDWTVSDGFPKILMASRDPDVAPVTSITRHTAGSGLREVVMEEDVWTAGQTIAVEVAPCEPVLGSDVLSARASPGCEELSSAVWWTPTRFLIMTTKGLIELEKRRPIELLMQVLEGGVPEQLHTFFQMHGSVEAAAMCYQIVTSAPDGALTTGLG
;
A
#
# COMPACT_ATOMS: atom_id res chain seq x y z
N MET A 1 -39.84 27.38 -7.08
CA MET A 1 -40.55 27.61 -5.80
C MET A 1 -41.33 26.40 -5.29
N ALA A 2 -41.88 25.53 -6.17
CA ALA A 2 -42.60 24.32 -5.75
C ALA A 2 -41.72 23.27 -5.02
N THR A 3 -40.46 23.11 -5.41
CA THR A 3 -39.51 22.13 -4.84
C THR A 3 -39.07 22.46 -3.39
N MET A 4 -39.04 23.75 -3.02
CA MET A 4 -38.62 24.17 -1.68
C MET A 4 -39.71 23.98 -0.63
N GLN A 5 -41.00 24.07 -1.04
CA GLN A 5 -42.14 23.80 -0.18
C GLN A 5 -42.31 22.30 0.09
N GLU A 6 -42.03 21.43 -0.89
CA GLU A 6 -42.05 19.97 -0.72
C GLU A 6 -40.97 19.49 0.26
N CYS A 7 -39.75 20.03 0.18
CA CYS A 7 -38.68 19.72 1.14
C CYS A 7 -39.01 20.18 2.58
N GLN A 8 -39.63 21.35 2.75
CA GLN A 8 -40.08 21.82 4.07
C GLN A 8 -41.23 20.97 4.64
N HIS A 9 -42.11 20.46 3.77
CA HIS A 9 -43.19 19.56 4.17
C HIS A 9 -42.65 18.18 4.58
N LEU A 10 -41.65 17.67 3.86
CA LEU A 10 -40.96 16.42 4.21
C LEU A 10 -40.22 16.55 5.56
N ALA A 11 -39.53 17.66 5.79
CA ALA A 11 -38.81 17.91 7.04
C ALA A 11 -39.75 18.02 8.26
N ARG A 12 -40.94 18.63 8.10
CA ARG A 12 -41.97 18.68 9.16
C ARG A 12 -42.60 17.30 9.42
N SER A 13 -42.84 16.52 8.37
CA SER A 13 -43.34 15.14 8.45
C SER A 13 -42.35 14.21 9.18
N VAL A 14 -41.05 14.34 8.90
CA VAL A 14 -40.00 13.57 9.61
C VAL A 14 -39.90 13.99 11.08
N ARG A 15 -40.00 15.30 11.39
CA ARG A 15 -39.99 15.78 12.79
C ARG A 15 -41.21 15.32 13.58
N SER A 16 -42.41 15.29 12.98
CA SER A 16 -43.61 14.79 13.66
C SER A 16 -43.53 13.27 13.87
N ARG A 17 -43.05 12.50 12.89
CA ARG A 17 -42.80 11.05 13.03
C ARG A 17 -41.75 10.74 14.09
N ARG A 18 -40.71 11.58 14.23
CA ARG A 18 -39.68 11.46 15.28
C ARG A 18 -40.23 11.73 16.69
N ALA A 19 -41.22 12.62 16.82
CA ALA A 19 -41.94 12.84 18.07
C ALA A 19 -42.92 11.70 18.39
N GLN A 20 -43.56 11.13 17.35
CA GLN A 20 -44.49 10.01 17.49
C GLN A 20 -43.77 8.69 17.82
N ALA A 21 -42.55 8.49 17.31
CA ALA A 21 -41.68 7.36 17.63
C ALA A 21 -41.22 7.33 19.11
N LYS A 22 -41.26 8.45 19.84
CA LYS A 22 -40.98 8.46 21.29
C LYS A 22 -42.13 7.92 22.15
N SER A 23 -43.32 7.70 21.57
CA SER A 23 -44.54 7.33 22.32
C SER A 23 -45.08 5.92 22.02
N VAL A 24 -44.43 5.16 21.14
CA VAL A 24 -44.90 3.82 20.75
C VAL A 24 -43.86 2.79 21.21
N GLY A 25 -44.31 1.85 22.04
CA GLY A 25 -43.47 0.88 22.76
C GLY A 25 -42.35 0.26 21.93
N LEU A 26 -41.13 0.42 22.43
CA LEU A 26 -39.84 0.07 21.80
C LEU A 26 -39.58 -1.44 21.59
N PHE A 27 -40.59 -2.30 21.72
CA PHE A 27 -40.46 -3.77 21.70
C PHE A 27 -41.47 -4.48 20.78
N ARG A 28 -42.09 -3.79 19.83
CA ARG A 28 -42.91 -4.44 18.81
C ARG A 28 -42.06 -4.80 17.60
N ASP A 29 -41.98 -6.11 17.36
CA ASP A 29 -41.40 -6.79 16.20
C ASP A 29 -39.91 -7.17 16.28
N VAL A 30 -39.58 -7.98 17.29
CA VAL A 30 -38.43 -8.91 17.25
C VAL A 30 -38.39 -9.68 15.92
N GLU A 31 -39.55 -10.00 15.34
CA GLU A 31 -39.63 -10.67 14.05
C GLU A 31 -39.23 -9.77 12.87
N GLN A 32 -39.60 -8.48 12.87
CA GLN A 32 -39.10 -7.53 11.87
C GLN A 32 -37.59 -7.30 12.04
N MET A 33 -37.10 -7.15 13.28
CA MET A 33 -35.66 -7.05 13.53
C MET A 33 -34.91 -8.31 13.06
N ARG A 34 -35.46 -9.50 13.31
CA ARG A 34 -34.90 -10.77 12.83
C ARG A 34 -34.92 -10.84 11.31
N ASN A 35 -35.98 -10.36 10.65
CA ASN A 35 -36.06 -10.34 9.19
C ASN A 35 -35.06 -9.36 8.58
N VAL A 36 -34.92 -8.15 9.16
CA VAL A 36 -33.92 -7.15 8.74
C VAL A 36 -32.50 -7.67 8.98
N TYR A 37 -32.23 -8.25 10.16
CA TYR A 37 -30.95 -8.87 10.46
C TYR A 37 -30.67 -10.05 9.52
N GLY A 38 -31.68 -10.86 9.22
CA GLY A 38 -31.61 -11.94 8.25
C GLY A 38 -31.30 -11.46 6.83
N GLN A 39 -31.85 -10.32 6.41
CA GLN A 39 -31.51 -9.69 5.13
C GLN A 39 -30.06 -9.18 5.13
N ILE A 40 -29.65 -8.41 6.14
CA ILE A 40 -28.28 -7.87 6.26
C ILE A 40 -27.24 -9.00 6.27
N THR A 41 -27.49 -10.05 7.05
CA THR A 41 -26.59 -11.22 7.12
C THR A 41 -26.62 -12.10 5.88
N ALA A 42 -27.71 -12.08 5.10
CA ALA A 42 -27.79 -12.76 3.82
C ALA A 42 -27.09 -11.98 2.70
N ASP A 43 -27.06 -10.65 2.78
CA ASP A 43 -26.51 -9.78 1.73
C ASP A 43 -25.02 -9.47 1.95
N ALA A 44 -24.54 -9.30 3.19
CA ALA A 44 -23.11 -9.08 3.46
C ALA A 44 -22.15 -10.14 2.85
N PRO A 45 -22.47 -11.46 2.86
CA PRO A 45 -21.64 -12.46 2.17
C PRO A 45 -21.78 -12.40 0.65
N LYS A 46 -22.89 -11.89 0.10
CA LYS A 46 -23.07 -11.73 -1.35
C LYS A 46 -22.26 -10.54 -1.87
N ASP A 47 -22.24 -9.44 -1.12
CA ASP A 47 -21.39 -8.28 -1.40
C ASP A 47 -19.94 -8.72 -1.50
N SER A 48 -19.38 -9.37 -0.48
CA SER A 48 -18.01 -9.92 -0.53
C SER A 48 -17.73 -10.93 -1.68
N ARG A 49 -18.75 -11.57 -2.24
CA ARG A 49 -18.65 -12.54 -3.35
C ARG A 49 -18.75 -11.92 -4.74
N LEU A 50 -19.31 -10.72 -4.87
CA LEU A 50 -19.44 -10.00 -6.14
C LEU A 50 -18.06 -9.54 -6.67
N TRP A 51 -17.08 -9.35 -5.77
CA TRP A 51 -15.86 -8.62 -6.09
C TRP A 51 -14.69 -9.44 -6.66
N GLY A 52 -14.73 -10.78 -6.59
CA GLY A 52 -13.68 -11.66 -7.11
C GLY A 52 -12.30 -11.49 -6.46
N ASP A 53 -11.62 -12.60 -6.15
CA ASP A 53 -10.24 -12.54 -5.67
C ASP A 53 -9.31 -12.02 -6.79
N LEU A 54 -8.37 -11.12 -6.45
CA LEU A 54 -7.50 -10.46 -7.42
C LEU A 54 -6.76 -11.45 -8.35
N HIS A 55 -6.44 -12.66 -7.86
CA HIS A 55 -5.83 -13.68 -8.71
C HIS A 55 -6.74 -14.11 -9.86
N ASP A 56 -8.03 -14.36 -9.59
CA ASP A 56 -8.99 -14.78 -10.63
C ASP A 56 -9.20 -13.66 -11.63
N LEU A 57 -9.27 -12.42 -11.14
CA LEU A 57 -9.37 -11.23 -11.97
C LEU A 57 -8.14 -11.07 -12.88
N LEU A 58 -6.93 -11.24 -12.35
CA LEU A 58 -5.69 -11.16 -13.14
C LEU A 58 -5.58 -12.26 -14.21
N VAL A 59 -6.09 -13.46 -13.92
CA VAL A 59 -6.03 -14.60 -14.86
C VAL A 59 -7.07 -14.47 -15.98
N SER A 60 -8.18 -13.77 -15.70
CA SER A 60 -9.30 -13.57 -16.62
C SER A 60 -9.19 -12.30 -17.48
N THR A 61 -8.40 -11.31 -17.06
CA THR A 61 -8.07 -10.14 -17.89
C THR A 61 -6.99 -10.46 -18.93
N SER A 62 -7.10 -9.88 -20.12
CA SER A 62 -6.00 -9.86 -21.08
C SER A 62 -4.82 -9.07 -20.50
N THR A 63 -3.59 -9.50 -20.77
CA THR A 63 -2.39 -8.74 -20.39
C THR A 63 -2.38 -7.32 -20.97
N MET A 64 -3.09 -7.13 -22.09
CA MET A 64 -3.18 -5.90 -22.89
C MET A 64 -4.51 -5.12 -22.72
N ASP A 65 -5.45 -5.57 -21.88
CA ASP A 65 -6.78 -4.94 -21.81
C ASP A 65 -6.71 -3.45 -21.46
N ILE A 66 -7.58 -2.71 -22.15
CA ILE A 66 -7.63 -1.26 -22.31
C ILE A 66 -8.18 -0.62 -21.03
N TYR A 67 -7.43 0.34 -20.50
CA TYR A 67 -7.86 1.19 -19.40
C TYR A 67 -8.98 2.11 -19.89
N GLU A 68 -10.05 2.26 -19.10
CA GLU A 68 -11.10 3.20 -19.44
C GLU A 68 -10.65 4.64 -19.14
N PRO A 69 -10.66 5.55 -20.13
CA PRO A 69 -10.45 6.96 -19.88
C PRO A 69 -11.71 7.53 -19.20
N GLN A 70 -11.71 7.58 -17.88
CA GLN A 70 -12.77 8.28 -17.14
C GLN A 70 -12.52 9.79 -17.17
N LEU A 71 -13.59 10.55 -17.45
CA LEU A 71 -13.56 11.98 -17.75
C LEU A 71 -13.45 12.89 -16.51
N ARG A 72 -13.30 12.35 -15.29
CA ARG A 72 -13.15 13.13 -14.05
C ARG A 72 -12.25 12.46 -13.03
N LEU A 73 -11.37 13.26 -12.43
CA LEU A 73 -10.35 12.85 -11.48
C LEU A 73 -11.00 12.43 -10.14
N PRO A 74 -10.87 11.17 -9.69
CA PRO A 74 -11.21 10.78 -8.32
C PRO A 74 -10.11 11.22 -7.36
N VAL A 75 -9.47 12.37 -7.58
CA VAL A 75 -8.30 12.78 -6.83
C VAL A 75 -8.35 14.26 -6.49
N GLY A 76 -8.16 14.57 -5.22
CA GLY A 76 -7.85 15.91 -4.73
C GLY A 76 -6.34 16.05 -4.59
N MET A 77 -5.78 17.18 -5.03
CA MET A 77 -4.37 17.49 -4.82
C MET A 77 -4.24 18.77 -4.01
N ARG A 78 -3.42 18.71 -2.96
CA ARG A 78 -3.09 19.85 -2.10
C ARG A 78 -1.59 20.03 -2.06
N SER A 79 -1.15 21.25 -2.38
CA SER A 79 0.23 21.65 -2.11
C SER A 79 0.42 21.87 -0.60
N LEU A 80 1.45 21.23 -0.04
CA LEU A 80 1.88 21.46 1.33
C LEU A 80 2.93 22.57 1.36
N PRO A 81 3.27 23.10 2.55
CA PRO A 81 4.32 24.10 2.67
C PRO A 81 5.61 23.75 1.94
N GLU A 82 6.24 24.76 1.33
CA GLU A 82 7.55 24.63 0.70
C GLU A 82 8.62 24.12 1.68
N LEU A 83 9.70 23.55 1.14
CA LEU A 83 10.83 23.08 1.92
C LEU A 83 11.41 24.22 2.79
N PRO A 84 11.61 24.02 4.10
CA PRO A 84 12.19 25.03 4.97
C PRO A 84 13.53 25.56 4.44
N GLU A 85 13.82 26.84 4.69
CA GLU A 85 15.02 27.49 4.14
C GLU A 85 16.32 26.77 4.54
N MET A 86 16.42 26.26 5.76
CA MET A 86 17.57 25.49 6.23
C MET A 86 17.80 24.24 5.37
N VAL A 87 16.72 23.53 5.02
CA VAL A 87 16.78 22.36 4.14
C VAL A 87 17.22 22.81 2.74
N ARG A 88 16.56 23.82 2.17
CA ARG A 88 16.90 24.35 0.84
C ARG A 88 18.35 24.86 0.75
N ALA A 89 18.88 25.47 1.81
CA ALA A 89 20.26 25.94 1.88
C ALA A 89 21.26 24.78 1.84
N GLU A 90 21.02 23.72 2.62
CA GLU A 90 21.86 22.52 2.64
C GLU A 90 21.77 21.75 1.30
N TYR A 91 20.62 21.81 0.60
CA TYR A 91 20.49 21.23 -0.74
C TYR A 91 21.30 21.97 -1.81
N LYS A 92 21.55 23.27 -1.65
CA LYS A 92 22.41 24.03 -2.59
C LYS A 92 23.87 23.59 -2.52
N ASP A 93 24.30 22.91 -1.47
CA ASP A 93 25.65 22.34 -1.40
C ASP A 93 25.70 21.00 -2.17
N HIS A 94 26.21 21.05 -3.40
CA HIS A 94 26.23 19.92 -4.34
C HIS A 94 27.23 18.81 -4.01
N ARG A 95 28.04 18.96 -2.96
CA ARG A 95 29.21 18.11 -2.72
C ARG A 95 28.93 16.83 -1.93
N LYS A 96 27.75 16.65 -1.35
CA LYS A 96 27.42 15.51 -0.47
C LYS A 96 26.26 14.66 -1.00
N MET A 97 26.29 13.37 -0.68
CA MET A 97 25.19 12.43 -0.90
C MET A 97 23.95 12.90 -0.15
N ARG A 98 22.78 12.74 -0.77
CA ARG A 98 21.50 13.20 -0.23
C ARG A 98 20.48 12.07 -0.24
N PHE A 99 19.80 11.91 0.88
CA PHE A 99 18.68 11.00 1.04
C PHE A 99 17.52 11.79 1.65
N THR A 100 16.31 11.35 1.36
CA THR A 100 15.08 11.95 1.89
C THR A 100 14.04 10.90 2.13
N GLY A 101 13.10 11.23 2.99
CA GLY A 101 11.89 10.44 3.12
C GLY A 101 10.86 11.17 3.97
N LEU A 102 9.77 10.47 4.21
CA LEU A 102 8.66 10.94 5.01
C LEU A 102 8.42 9.96 6.14
N PHE A 103 7.96 10.48 7.27
CA PHE A 103 7.44 9.70 8.38
C PHE A 103 6.00 10.14 8.66
N PRO A 104 5.04 9.63 7.86
CA PRO A 104 3.67 10.08 7.94
C PRO A 104 3.02 9.84 9.30
N SER A 105 3.41 8.78 10.01
CA SER A 105 2.94 8.45 11.36
C SER A 105 3.21 9.53 12.40
N ILE A 106 4.20 10.40 12.17
CA ILE A 106 4.52 11.52 13.06
C ILE A 106 4.37 12.87 12.37
N GLU A 107 3.85 12.94 11.15
CA GLU A 107 3.74 14.15 10.32
C GLU A 107 5.07 14.87 10.00
N HIS A 108 6.17 14.13 9.91
CA HIS A 108 7.50 14.71 9.61
C HIS A 108 8.05 14.30 8.25
N ALA A 109 8.82 15.19 7.66
CA ALA A 109 9.71 14.92 6.55
C ALA A 109 11.16 14.99 7.03
N TRP A 110 12.04 14.22 6.39
CA TRP A 110 13.46 14.23 6.70
C TRP A 110 14.32 14.32 5.44
N ALA A 111 15.50 14.91 5.61
CA ALA A 111 16.53 14.97 4.60
C ALA A 111 17.90 14.82 5.24
N SER A 112 18.82 14.10 4.60
CA SER A 112 20.20 14.01 5.02
C SER A 112 21.15 14.63 4.00
N VAL A 113 22.16 15.37 4.46
CA VAL A 113 23.25 15.90 3.65
C VAL A 113 24.58 15.52 4.28
N GLY A 114 25.23 14.48 3.74
CA GLY A 114 26.37 13.82 4.38
C GLY A 114 25.99 13.27 5.76
N ASN A 115 26.58 13.78 6.82
CA ASN A 115 26.34 13.35 8.20
C ASN A 115 25.27 14.15 8.97
N SER A 116 24.64 15.13 8.33
CA SER A 116 23.58 15.94 8.96
C SER A 116 22.20 15.44 8.57
N LEU A 117 21.36 15.14 9.55
CA LEU A 117 19.94 14.82 9.41
C LEU A 117 19.11 16.06 9.77
N LEU A 118 18.21 16.46 8.88
CA LEU A 118 17.24 17.53 9.07
C LEU A 118 15.85 16.91 9.15
N LEU A 119 15.07 17.30 10.14
CA LEU A 119 13.71 16.80 10.36
C LEU A 119 12.77 17.98 10.59
N TRP A 120 11.63 18.03 9.90
CA TRP A 120 10.65 19.10 10.06
C TRP A 120 9.22 18.57 9.90
N ARG A 121 8.27 19.24 10.54
CA ARG A 121 6.84 19.00 10.32
C ARG A 121 6.39 19.60 9.02
N TYR A 122 5.87 18.77 8.13
CA TYR A 122 5.31 19.27 6.88
C TYR A 122 3.87 19.80 7.05
N SER A 123 3.20 19.51 8.16
CA SER A 123 1.88 20.07 8.48
C SER A 123 1.95 21.56 8.87
N LYS A 124 3.14 22.09 9.21
CA LYS A 124 3.34 23.46 9.69
C LYS A 124 4.24 24.28 8.76
N ARG A 125 3.71 25.37 8.20
CA ARG A 125 4.40 26.21 7.19
C ARG A 125 5.70 26.87 7.66
N SER A 126 5.85 27.10 8.95
CA SER A 126 7.01 27.78 9.55
C SER A 126 7.63 26.94 10.65
N ASP A 127 7.67 25.62 10.45
CA ASP A 127 8.41 24.74 11.35
C ASP A 127 9.92 24.98 11.21
N VAL A 128 10.63 24.96 12.33
CA VAL A 128 12.09 25.12 12.35
C VAL A 128 12.68 23.71 12.37
N PRO A 129 13.43 23.30 11.31
CA PRO A 129 13.95 21.95 11.25
C PRO A 129 14.88 21.64 12.43
N MET A 130 14.70 20.47 13.03
CA MET A 130 15.66 19.89 13.95
C MET A 130 16.85 19.36 13.15
N LYS A 131 18.08 19.71 13.56
CA LYS A 131 19.32 19.19 12.97
C LYS A 131 20.00 18.24 13.94
N TYR A 132 20.25 17.01 13.49
CA TYR A 132 21.05 16.00 14.19
C TYR A 132 22.32 15.72 13.39
N THR A 133 23.48 15.66 14.05
CA THR A 133 24.77 15.39 13.40
C THR A 133 25.32 14.04 13.84
N ALA A 134 25.36 13.09 12.91
CA ALA A 134 25.85 11.74 13.15
C ALA A 134 27.36 11.61 12.94
N ARG A 135 27.94 10.48 13.36
CA ARG A 135 29.32 10.11 12.97
C ARG A 135 29.28 9.35 11.64
N GLY A 136 29.97 9.87 10.63
CA GLY A 136 29.93 9.32 9.27
C GLY A 136 28.71 9.76 8.48
N ASP A 137 28.74 9.53 7.18
CA ASP A 137 27.66 9.94 6.27
C ASP A 137 26.44 9.04 6.48
N ILE A 138 25.26 9.65 6.53
CA ILE A 138 23.97 8.95 6.67
C ILE A 138 23.68 8.22 5.36
N THR A 139 23.22 6.98 5.49
CA THR A 139 23.00 6.06 4.36
C THR A 139 21.55 5.56 4.29
N SER A 140 20.88 5.42 5.43
CA SER A 140 19.44 5.12 5.50
C SER A 140 18.88 5.54 6.85
N VAL A 141 17.59 5.87 6.88
CA VAL A 141 16.86 6.23 8.11
C VAL A 141 15.52 5.52 8.10
N CYS A 142 15.08 4.96 9.22
CA CYS A 142 13.71 4.46 9.37
C CYS A 142 13.11 4.77 10.74
N LEU A 143 11.78 4.84 10.80
CA LEU A 143 11.01 5.04 12.03
C LEU A 143 10.29 3.73 12.40
N ALA A 144 10.37 3.32 13.65
CA ALA A 144 9.72 2.10 14.14
C ALA A 144 9.03 2.36 15.49
N GLU A 145 7.99 1.57 15.78
CA GLU A 145 7.50 1.42 17.15
C GLU A 145 8.55 0.63 17.97
N PRO A 146 8.80 1.00 19.22
CA PRO A 146 9.71 0.23 20.06
C PRO A 146 9.12 -1.12 20.43
N LYS A 147 9.99 -2.11 20.68
CA LYS A 147 9.60 -3.37 21.30
C LYS A 147 8.86 -3.09 22.62
N PRO A 148 7.76 -3.82 22.91
CA PRO A 148 7.03 -3.65 24.17
C PRO A 148 7.97 -3.79 25.38
N GLY A 149 7.97 -2.78 26.26
CA GLY A 149 8.82 -2.75 27.45
C GLY A 149 10.30 -2.44 27.20
N ALA A 150 10.74 -2.19 25.97
CA ALA A 150 12.14 -1.87 25.66
C ALA A 150 12.57 -0.47 26.14
N PHE A 151 11.63 0.47 26.21
CA PHE A 151 11.87 1.86 26.60
C PHE A 151 10.74 2.38 27.49
N PRO A 152 10.95 3.50 28.22
CA PRO A 152 9.88 4.14 28.97
C PRO A 152 8.68 4.49 28.06
N PRO A 153 7.43 4.45 28.57
CA PRO A 153 6.22 4.74 27.77
C PRO A 153 6.19 6.12 27.10
N ALA A 154 7.04 7.06 27.55
CA ALA A 154 7.19 8.36 26.91
C ALA A 154 7.81 8.28 25.51
N ILE A 155 8.59 7.24 25.22
CA ILE A 155 9.17 6.97 23.91
C ILE A 155 8.16 6.15 23.11
N GLN A 156 7.46 6.81 22.19
CA GLN A 156 6.40 6.20 21.38
C GLN A 156 6.94 5.62 20.07
N TYR A 157 8.01 6.22 19.55
CA TYR A 157 8.74 5.72 18.38
C TYR A 157 10.24 5.74 18.63
N ILE A 158 10.97 4.97 17.83
CA ILE A 158 12.41 5.03 17.72
C ILE A 158 12.79 5.35 16.28
N MET A 159 13.77 6.22 16.11
CA MET A 159 14.34 6.57 14.81
C MET A 159 15.72 5.94 14.69
N VAL A 160 15.88 5.08 13.68
CA VAL A 160 17.12 4.37 13.40
C VAL A 160 17.84 5.11 12.29
N VAL A 161 19.04 5.60 12.57
CA VAL A 161 19.91 6.33 11.63
C VAL A 161 21.13 5.48 11.34
N CYS A 162 21.22 4.94 10.12
CA CYS A 162 22.38 4.18 9.67
C CYS A 162 23.38 5.09 8.97
N THR A 163 24.63 5.06 9.40
CA THR A 163 25.74 5.79 8.76
C THR A 163 26.78 4.83 8.18
N THR A 164 27.79 5.39 7.51
CA THR A 164 28.97 4.64 7.09
C THR A 164 29.83 4.11 8.23
N ALA A 165 29.59 4.53 9.48
CA ALA A 165 30.39 4.16 10.65
C ALA A 165 29.59 3.44 11.74
N GLU A 166 28.36 3.87 12.00
CA GLU A 166 27.53 3.38 13.10
C GLU A 166 26.04 3.38 12.75
N ILE A 167 25.27 2.58 13.47
CA ILE A 167 23.81 2.65 13.54
C ILE A 167 23.47 3.34 14.86
N VAL A 168 22.65 4.37 14.80
CA VAL A 168 22.22 5.18 15.95
C VAL A 168 20.72 4.98 16.14
N VAL A 169 20.29 4.69 17.37
CA VAL A 169 18.86 4.63 17.74
C VAL A 169 18.53 5.87 18.58
N LEU A 170 17.62 6.70 18.09
CA LEU A 170 17.13 7.92 18.75
C LEU A 170 15.71 7.69 19.27
N GLY A 171 15.41 8.18 20.47
CA GLY A 171 14.05 8.19 21.02
C GLY A 171 13.18 9.27 20.36
N VAL A 172 11.90 8.97 20.16
CA VAL A 172 10.92 9.92 19.67
C VAL A 172 9.73 9.92 20.63
N SER A 173 9.53 11.05 21.29
CA SER A 173 8.44 11.26 22.25
C SER A 173 7.37 12.16 21.65
N ALA A 174 6.10 11.89 21.93
CA ALA A 174 5.01 12.77 21.55
C ALA A 174 4.43 13.43 22.79
N SER A 175 4.33 14.76 22.77
CA SER A 175 3.82 15.54 23.89
C SER A 175 2.39 16.01 23.58
N ARG A 176 1.41 15.46 24.29
CA ARG A 176 0.01 15.87 24.19
C ARG A 176 -0.18 17.23 24.88
N HIS A 177 -0.54 18.25 24.12
CA HIS A 177 -0.96 19.53 24.68
C HIS A 177 -2.44 19.76 24.32
N GLY A 178 -3.32 19.74 25.32
CA GLY A 178 -4.72 20.14 25.16
C GLY A 178 -5.68 19.46 26.15
N HIS A 179 -6.57 20.26 26.75
CA HIS A 179 -7.78 19.80 27.44
C HIS A 179 -8.99 20.07 26.52
N GLY A 180 -9.67 19.03 26.02
CA GLY A 180 -10.92 19.16 25.25
C GLY A 180 -11.08 18.19 24.08
N LEU A 181 -12.27 18.18 23.46
CA LEU A 181 -12.70 17.32 22.33
C LEU A 181 -12.10 17.69 20.95
N ALA A 182 -11.18 18.67 20.89
CA ALA A 182 -10.51 19.04 19.65
C ALA A 182 -9.29 18.12 19.40
N LYS A 183 -9.05 17.74 18.14
CA LYS A 183 -7.94 16.88 17.70
C LYS A 183 -6.63 17.35 18.36
N VAL A 184 -6.13 16.56 19.31
CA VAL A 184 -4.92 16.86 20.06
C VAL A 184 -3.76 16.86 19.07
N SER A 185 -3.18 18.03 18.79
CA SER A 185 -1.92 18.10 18.04
C SER A 185 -0.81 17.64 18.98
N GLU A 186 -0.25 16.46 18.71
CA GLU A 186 0.91 15.97 19.44
C GLU A 186 2.16 16.68 18.93
N ASP A 187 2.84 17.41 19.82
CA ASP A 187 4.17 17.93 19.50
C ASP A 187 5.18 16.77 19.66
N VAL A 188 5.56 16.17 18.53
CA VAL A 188 6.57 15.13 18.47
C VAL A 188 7.97 15.75 18.61
N ARG A 189 8.78 15.19 19.50
CA ARG A 189 10.16 15.59 19.76
C ARG A 189 11.09 14.39 19.62
N VAL A 190 12.14 14.57 18.84
CA VAL A 190 13.21 13.58 18.72
C VAL A 190 14.30 13.92 19.71
N GLU A 191 14.65 12.94 20.54
CA GLU A 191 15.72 13.05 21.52
C GLU A 191 17.08 13.03 20.81
N GLN A 192 17.90 14.06 21.02
CA GLN A 192 19.21 14.17 20.38
C GLN A 192 20.27 13.26 21.01
N GLN A 193 20.03 12.79 22.23
CA GLN A 193 20.89 11.81 22.88
C GLN A 193 20.52 10.41 22.38
N PRO A 194 21.46 9.67 21.77
CA PRO A 194 21.18 8.31 21.32
C PRO A 194 20.89 7.38 22.49
N LEU A 195 19.84 6.56 22.32
CA LEU A 195 19.53 5.44 23.19
C LEU A 195 20.58 4.33 23.01
N HIS A 196 20.95 4.06 21.75
CA HIS A 196 21.99 3.09 21.40
C HIS A 196 22.87 3.57 20.24
N ARG A 197 24.12 3.09 20.25
CA ARG A 197 25.09 3.22 19.16
C ARG A 197 25.73 1.88 18.88
N ILE A 198 25.77 1.49 17.62
CA ILE A 198 26.17 0.16 17.18
C ILE A 198 27.14 0.34 16.04
N SER A 199 28.30 -0.32 16.05
CA SER A 199 29.21 -0.22 14.91
C SER A 199 28.57 -0.85 13.67
N ALA A 200 28.67 -0.17 12.52
CA ALA A 200 28.24 -0.73 11.24
C ALA A 200 29.20 -1.83 10.73
N GLY A 201 30.34 -2.03 11.40
CA GLY A 201 31.37 -2.97 10.98
C GLY A 201 31.93 -2.61 9.60
N ASN A 202 31.95 -3.59 8.69
CA ASN A 202 32.41 -3.41 7.31
C ASN A 202 31.24 -3.35 6.29
N VAL A 203 30.00 -3.25 6.78
CA VAL A 203 28.79 -3.29 5.94
C VAL A 203 28.18 -1.91 5.88
N ARG A 204 27.93 -1.42 4.67
CA ARG A 204 27.16 -0.20 4.44
C ARG A 204 25.68 -0.58 4.32
N PHE A 205 24.84 -0.09 5.21
CA PHE A 205 23.39 -0.34 5.16
C PHE A 205 22.71 0.60 4.18
N THR A 206 22.04 0.05 3.18
CA THR A 206 21.40 0.77 2.08
C THR A 206 19.88 0.90 2.25
N SER A 207 19.29 0.15 3.19
CA SER A 207 17.87 0.25 3.54
C SER A 207 17.64 -0.12 5.01
N CYS A 208 16.58 0.42 5.60
CA CYS A 208 16.15 0.22 6.98
C CYS A 208 14.63 0.11 6.98
N LEU A 209 14.07 -0.88 7.69
CA LEU A 209 12.64 -1.12 7.73
C LEU A 209 12.19 -1.55 9.14
N ALA A 210 11.10 -0.95 9.61
CA ALA A 210 10.38 -1.40 10.79
C ALA A 210 9.61 -2.70 10.50
N GLY A 211 9.85 -3.70 11.34
CA GLY A 211 9.17 -4.99 11.33
C GLY A 211 8.06 -5.08 12.38
N PRO A 212 7.40 -6.25 12.47
CA PRO A 212 6.39 -6.51 13.50
C PRO A 212 7.01 -6.52 14.90
N ALA A 213 6.21 -6.19 15.92
CA ALA A 213 6.61 -6.18 17.33
C ALA A 213 7.90 -5.36 17.61
N GLY A 214 8.09 -4.26 16.89
CA GLY A 214 9.25 -3.38 17.04
C GLY A 214 10.58 -3.93 16.52
N ARG A 215 10.58 -5.04 15.76
CA ARG A 215 11.79 -5.54 15.08
C ARG A 215 12.29 -4.53 14.05
N ILE A 216 13.59 -4.53 13.75
CA ILE A 216 14.18 -3.65 12.74
C ILE A 216 15.04 -4.51 11.80
N PHE A 217 14.79 -4.37 10.49
CA PHE A 217 15.55 -5.05 9.46
C PHE A 217 16.37 -4.05 8.65
N LEU A 218 17.62 -4.41 8.34
CA LEU A 218 18.56 -3.59 7.59
C LEU A 218 19.03 -4.34 6.34
N GLY A 219 19.03 -3.67 5.20
CA GLY A 219 19.57 -4.21 3.95
C GLY A 219 21.01 -3.74 3.74
N GLY A 220 21.93 -4.66 3.49
CA GLY A 220 23.34 -4.35 3.26
C GLY A 220 23.70 -4.14 1.79
N ALA A 221 24.74 -3.35 1.55
CA ALA A 221 25.38 -3.21 0.24
C ALA A 221 26.02 -4.52 -0.27
N ASP A 222 26.18 -5.49 0.62
CA ASP A 222 26.65 -6.85 0.38
C ASP A 222 25.54 -7.83 -0.05
N GLY A 223 24.29 -7.35 -0.22
CA GLY A 223 23.14 -8.14 -0.64
C GLY A 223 22.56 -9.05 0.44
N LEU A 224 22.94 -8.83 1.71
CA LEU A 224 22.42 -9.53 2.88
C LEU A 224 21.38 -8.68 3.61
N VAL A 225 20.50 -9.37 4.35
CA VAL A 225 19.53 -8.74 5.25
C VAL A 225 19.99 -9.02 6.67
N TYR A 226 19.96 -7.99 7.51
CA TYR A 226 20.36 -8.01 8.90
C TYR A 226 19.17 -7.68 9.78
N GLU A 227 19.17 -8.22 10.99
CA GLU A 227 18.22 -7.83 12.03
C GLU A 227 18.96 -7.05 13.11
N LEU A 228 18.42 -5.88 13.48
CA LEU A 228 18.92 -5.08 14.58
C LEU A 228 18.22 -5.50 15.87
N VAL A 229 19.00 -6.11 16.76
CA VAL A 229 18.56 -6.46 18.11
C VAL A 229 18.89 -5.31 19.07
N TYR A 230 17.85 -4.78 19.70
CA TYR A 230 17.93 -3.84 20.83
C TYR A 230 17.06 -4.36 21.98
N ASP A 231 17.49 -4.10 23.22
CA ASP A 231 16.86 -4.54 24.47
C ASP A 231 16.93 -3.41 25.51
N ALA A 232 15.97 -3.37 26.45
CA ALA A 232 15.92 -2.46 27.59
C ALA A 232 17.05 -2.68 28.60
N THR A 233 17.51 -3.92 28.73
CA THR A 233 18.21 -4.37 29.95
C THR A 233 19.72 -4.20 29.93
N ASP A 234 20.34 -3.86 28.80
CA ASP A 234 21.78 -3.66 28.73
C ASP A 234 22.18 -2.43 27.91
N SER A 235 22.28 -1.29 28.60
CA SER A 235 22.86 -0.06 28.05
C SER A 235 24.35 -0.19 27.70
N SER A 236 25.00 -1.31 28.04
CA SER A 236 26.43 -1.51 27.79
C SER A 236 26.74 -2.26 26.49
N ARG A 237 25.77 -2.99 25.90
CA ARG A 237 25.95 -3.73 24.63
C ARG A 237 24.65 -3.93 23.84
N PRO A 238 24.40 -3.15 22.78
CA PRO A 238 23.51 -3.62 21.71
C PRO A 238 24.22 -4.77 20.97
N GLU A 239 23.92 -6.00 21.38
CA GLU A 239 24.61 -7.20 20.90
C GLU A 239 23.86 -7.84 19.71
N VAL A 240 24.60 -7.95 18.61
CA VAL A 240 24.39 -8.82 17.43
C VAL A 240 23.53 -8.25 16.29
N LEU A 241 24.21 -7.79 15.25
CA LEU A 241 23.70 -7.79 13.88
C LEU A 241 23.88 -9.21 13.32
N SER A 242 22.80 -9.96 13.16
CA SER A 242 22.88 -11.30 12.55
C SER A 242 22.49 -11.25 11.07
N PRO A 243 23.36 -11.67 10.14
CA PRO A 243 22.95 -11.86 8.75
C PRO A 243 21.91 -12.98 8.69
N LEU A 244 20.77 -12.71 8.09
CA LEU A 244 19.69 -13.67 7.91
C LEU A 244 19.99 -14.59 6.74
N GLY A 245 19.80 -15.90 6.93
CA GLY A 245 19.75 -16.87 5.83
C GLY A 245 21.09 -17.21 5.17
N ARG A 246 22.18 -17.43 5.93
CA ARG A 246 23.38 -18.12 5.37
C ARG A 246 22.95 -19.50 4.87
N SER A 247 22.82 -19.64 3.56
CA SER A 247 22.65 -20.94 2.93
C SER A 247 23.87 -21.81 3.25
N ILE A 248 23.65 -23.04 3.70
CA ILE A 248 24.67 -24.05 4.05
C ILE A 248 25.61 -24.47 2.90
N TRP A 249 25.49 -23.84 1.71
CA TRP A 249 26.39 -24.04 0.57
C TRP A 249 27.72 -23.26 0.65
N GLY A 250 28.00 -22.61 1.78
CA GLY A 250 29.21 -21.81 2.02
C GLY A 250 30.52 -22.59 2.25
N PHE A 251 30.61 -23.87 1.88
CA PHE A 251 31.84 -24.68 1.95
C PHE A 251 32.55 -24.86 0.60
N LEU A 252 32.41 -23.90 -0.33
CA LEU A 252 33.21 -23.90 -1.56
C LEU A 252 34.43 -22.98 -1.41
N PRO A 253 35.67 -23.46 -1.68
CA PRO A 253 36.87 -22.62 -1.69
C PRO A 253 36.71 -21.50 -2.73
N SER A 254 37.26 -20.31 -2.44
CA SER A 254 37.18 -19.07 -3.24
C SER A 254 37.86 -19.10 -4.62
N MET A 255 37.87 -20.24 -5.30
CA MET A 255 38.54 -20.49 -6.58
C MET A 255 37.64 -20.17 -7.79
N PHE A 256 36.36 -19.86 -7.55
CA PHE A 256 35.42 -19.35 -8.56
C PHE A 256 35.04 -17.92 -8.17
N GLY A 257 35.15 -17.00 -9.12
CA GLY A 257 35.21 -15.56 -8.90
C GLY A 257 34.23 -14.99 -7.87
N THR A 258 34.67 -13.94 -7.20
CA THR A 258 33.89 -13.11 -6.26
C THR A 258 32.66 -12.51 -6.95
N TRP A 259 31.56 -13.25 -7.04
CA TRP A 259 30.24 -12.67 -7.27
C TRP A 259 29.83 -11.94 -6.00
N GLY A 260 30.13 -10.64 -5.92
CA GLY A 260 29.50 -9.77 -4.91
C GLY A 260 27.98 -9.80 -5.13
N SER A 261 27.21 -10.08 -4.08
CA SER A 261 25.75 -10.00 -4.17
C SER A 261 25.35 -8.53 -4.31
N ALA A 262 24.37 -8.25 -5.17
CA ALA A 262 23.91 -6.88 -5.41
C ALA A 262 23.31 -6.28 -4.13
N ALA A 263 23.57 -5.00 -3.88
CA ALA A 263 23.07 -4.27 -2.72
C ALA A 263 21.55 -4.37 -2.57
N ILE A 264 21.05 -4.50 -1.34
CA ILE A 264 19.61 -4.47 -1.06
C ILE A 264 19.09 -3.04 -1.26
N THR A 265 18.13 -2.85 -2.16
CA THR A 265 17.55 -1.53 -2.47
C THR A 265 16.24 -1.29 -1.74
N GLN A 266 15.48 -2.33 -1.43
CA GLN A 266 14.20 -2.21 -0.73
C GLN A 266 13.96 -3.42 0.16
N LEU A 267 13.40 -3.16 1.34
CA LEU A 267 12.81 -4.17 2.22
C LEU A 267 11.32 -3.85 2.37
N VAL A 268 10.46 -4.85 2.36
CA VAL A 268 9.03 -4.70 2.68
C VAL A 268 8.53 -5.87 3.52
N VAL A 269 7.64 -5.59 4.48
CA VAL A 269 7.02 -6.60 5.34
C VAL A 269 5.54 -6.70 5.01
N ASP A 270 5.10 -7.91 4.69
CA ASP A 270 3.71 -8.31 4.76
C ASP A 270 3.37 -8.62 6.22
N LYS A 271 2.76 -7.64 6.90
CA LYS A 271 2.39 -7.73 8.31
C LYS A 271 1.31 -8.78 8.54
N GLU A 272 0.39 -8.94 7.58
CA GLU A 272 -0.70 -9.89 7.72
C GLU A 272 -0.15 -11.32 7.66
N ARG A 273 0.75 -11.63 6.73
CA ARG A 273 1.30 -12.99 6.57
C ARG A 273 2.65 -13.22 7.21
N HIS A 274 3.13 -12.27 8.03
CA HIS A 274 4.43 -12.33 8.69
C HIS A 274 5.57 -12.75 7.74
N THR A 275 5.64 -12.09 6.59
CA THR A 275 6.63 -12.40 5.54
C THR A 275 7.44 -11.15 5.20
N LEU A 276 8.76 -11.27 5.22
CA LEU A 276 9.69 -10.22 4.83
C LEU A 276 10.19 -10.47 3.41
N TYR A 277 10.21 -9.43 2.58
CA TYR A 277 10.75 -9.47 1.23
C TYR A 277 11.93 -8.51 1.11
N SER A 278 12.95 -8.91 0.36
CA SER A 278 14.05 -8.02 -0.01
C SER A 278 14.21 -7.96 -1.52
N LEU A 279 14.35 -6.75 -2.06
CA LEU A 279 14.74 -6.47 -3.44
C LEU A 279 16.20 -6.03 -3.47
N ASN A 280 16.98 -6.55 -4.42
CA ASN A 280 18.34 -6.10 -4.66
C ASN A 280 18.46 -5.29 -5.97
N ALA A 281 19.59 -4.58 -6.13
CA ALA A 281 19.87 -3.74 -7.29
C ALA A 281 19.95 -4.53 -8.62
N ALA A 282 20.09 -5.86 -8.57
CA ALA A 282 20.05 -6.74 -9.73
C ALA A 282 18.65 -7.31 -10.03
N SER A 283 17.59 -6.73 -9.42
CA SER A 283 16.19 -7.18 -9.58
C SER A 283 15.89 -8.58 -9.02
N GLY A 284 16.73 -9.08 -8.12
CA GLY A 284 16.49 -10.33 -7.39
C GLY A 284 15.61 -10.10 -6.16
N ILE A 285 14.65 -11.00 -5.93
CA ILE A 285 13.73 -10.96 -4.79
C ILE A 285 13.97 -12.17 -3.89
N LYS A 286 14.19 -11.94 -2.59
CA LYS A 286 14.24 -12.99 -1.56
C LYS A 286 13.03 -12.90 -0.64
N VAL A 287 12.60 -14.04 -0.12
CA VAL A 287 11.45 -14.18 0.78
C VAL A 287 11.91 -14.80 2.09
N PHE A 288 11.54 -14.19 3.21
CA PHE A 288 11.85 -14.62 4.55
C PHE A 288 10.57 -14.88 5.35
N ASP A 289 10.48 -16.05 5.97
CA ASP A 289 9.41 -16.46 6.88
C ASP A 289 9.72 -15.93 8.29
N LEU A 290 8.86 -15.09 8.85
CA LEU A 290 9.00 -14.54 10.22
C LEU A 290 8.27 -15.39 11.28
N GLY A 291 7.79 -16.58 10.90
CA GLY A 291 7.04 -17.48 11.77
C GLY A 291 5.58 -17.05 11.96
N SER A 292 4.84 -17.83 12.75
CA SER A 292 3.41 -17.62 12.97
C SER A 292 3.08 -16.36 13.76
N SER A 293 3.97 -15.92 14.66
CA SER A 293 3.81 -14.70 15.46
C SER A 293 4.46 -13.46 14.84
N GLY A 294 5.26 -13.61 13.78
CA GLY A 294 6.09 -12.52 13.28
C GLY A 294 7.28 -12.17 14.17
N GLU A 295 7.45 -12.84 15.32
CA GLU A 295 8.54 -12.61 16.27
C GLU A 295 9.67 -13.62 16.14
N VAL A 296 9.47 -14.68 15.36
CA VAL A 296 10.48 -15.73 15.15
C VAL A 296 11.61 -15.19 14.27
N GLN A 297 12.83 -15.69 14.50
CA GLN A 297 13.98 -15.37 13.67
C GLN A 297 13.67 -15.61 12.19
N ALA A 298 13.96 -14.59 11.37
CA ALA A 298 13.61 -14.61 9.96
C ALA A 298 14.40 -15.69 9.20
N ARG A 299 13.69 -16.57 8.48
CA ARG A 299 14.29 -17.68 7.71
C ARG A 299 14.12 -17.44 6.22
N LEU A 300 15.21 -17.44 5.46
CA LEU A 300 15.16 -17.40 3.99
C LEU A 300 14.47 -18.68 3.47
N VAL A 301 13.38 -18.52 2.71
CA VAL A 301 12.56 -19.65 2.20
C VAL A 301 12.53 -19.75 0.69
N ALA A 302 12.73 -18.63 -0.02
CA ALA A 302 12.74 -18.61 -1.48
C ALA A 302 13.57 -17.43 -2.00
N GLU A 303 14.09 -17.59 -3.21
CA GLU A 303 14.76 -16.54 -3.96
C GLU A 303 14.43 -16.68 -5.46
N VAL A 304 14.20 -15.56 -6.11
CA VAL A 304 14.14 -15.44 -7.58
C VAL A 304 15.15 -14.38 -7.99
N SER A 305 16.30 -14.82 -8.50
CA SER A 305 17.36 -13.92 -8.97
C SER A 305 17.10 -13.41 -10.40
N ASP A 306 16.32 -14.15 -11.22
CA ASP A 306 15.91 -13.74 -12.57
C ASP A 306 14.38 -13.54 -12.65
N VAL A 307 13.93 -12.40 -12.13
CA VAL A 307 12.52 -12.01 -12.16
C VAL A 307 12.00 -11.83 -13.58
N TYR A 308 12.84 -11.35 -14.50
CA TYR A 308 12.45 -11.12 -15.89
C TYR A 308 12.03 -12.42 -16.59
N THR A 309 12.85 -13.47 -16.46
CA THR A 309 12.52 -14.79 -17.01
C THR A 309 11.36 -15.44 -16.26
N ALA A 310 11.26 -15.26 -14.94
CA ALA A 310 10.09 -15.73 -14.19
C ALA A 310 8.79 -15.11 -14.71
N ALA A 311 8.78 -13.80 -15.01
CA ALA A 311 7.65 -13.09 -15.58
C ALA A 311 7.32 -13.56 -17.00
N ALA A 312 8.33 -13.76 -17.85
CA ALA A 312 8.15 -14.27 -19.22
C ALA A 312 7.47 -15.65 -19.29
N ASN A 313 7.65 -16.47 -18.25
CA ASN A 313 7.06 -17.81 -18.16
C ASN A 313 5.60 -17.84 -17.69
N THR A 314 5.02 -16.68 -17.35
CA THR A 314 3.59 -16.57 -17.01
C THR A 314 2.69 -16.58 -18.25
N LYS A 315 1.38 -16.80 -18.06
CA LYS A 315 0.39 -16.68 -19.13
C LYS A 315 0.38 -15.23 -19.66
N GLY A 316 0.60 -15.05 -20.98
CA GLY A 316 0.77 -13.72 -21.60
C GLY A 316 2.10 -13.02 -21.26
N GLY A 317 2.97 -13.67 -20.47
CA GLY A 317 4.26 -13.15 -20.04
C GLY A 317 5.26 -12.93 -21.18
N LYS A 318 5.29 -13.86 -22.14
CA LYS A 318 6.22 -13.77 -23.28
C LYS A 318 6.04 -12.48 -24.06
N GLU A 319 4.81 -12.06 -24.33
CA GLU A 319 4.52 -10.83 -25.09
C GLU A 319 5.09 -9.57 -24.42
N LEU A 320 5.09 -9.55 -23.07
CA LEU A 320 5.58 -8.41 -22.30
C LEU A 320 7.05 -8.52 -21.91
N PHE A 321 7.62 -9.73 -21.83
CA PHE A 321 8.96 -9.98 -21.27
C PHE A 321 9.85 -10.86 -22.18
N SER A 322 9.64 -10.89 -23.50
CA SER A 322 10.52 -11.56 -24.48
C SER A 322 11.45 -10.62 -25.24
N GLY A 323 11.77 -9.46 -24.67
CA GLY A 323 12.62 -8.45 -25.29
C GLY A 323 14.13 -8.74 -25.29
N THR A 324 14.87 -7.88 -25.98
CA THR A 324 16.33 -7.79 -26.04
C THR A 324 16.97 -7.52 -24.67
N ALA A 325 18.30 -7.56 -24.60
CA ALA A 325 19.04 -7.20 -23.38
C ALA A 325 18.75 -5.74 -22.92
N ALA A 326 18.51 -4.82 -23.86
CA ALA A 326 18.11 -3.45 -23.53
C ALA A 326 16.72 -3.40 -22.88
N ASP A 327 15.77 -4.18 -23.40
CA ASP A 327 14.43 -4.26 -22.81
C ASP A 327 14.46 -4.85 -21.41
N ARG A 328 15.34 -5.84 -21.17
CA ARG A 328 15.56 -6.41 -19.84
C ARG A 328 16.14 -5.40 -18.86
N LYS A 329 17.01 -4.48 -19.31
CA LYS A 329 17.52 -3.39 -18.49
C LYS A 329 16.42 -2.39 -18.11
N ASN A 330 15.56 -2.03 -19.08
CA ASN A 330 14.38 -1.18 -18.85
C ASN A 330 13.32 -1.88 -17.99
N ALA A 331 13.32 -3.21 -17.96
CA ALA A 331 12.49 -4.03 -17.10
C ALA A 331 13.06 -4.24 -15.67
N SER A 332 14.12 -3.53 -15.28
CA SER A 332 14.67 -3.67 -13.93
C SER A 332 13.61 -3.36 -12.88
N ILE A 333 13.53 -4.16 -11.82
CA ILE A 333 12.54 -4.00 -10.77
C ILE A 333 12.94 -2.81 -9.90
N LYS A 334 12.05 -1.81 -9.82
CA LYS A 334 12.25 -0.58 -9.03
C LYS A 334 11.52 -0.61 -7.70
N TYR A 335 10.42 -1.34 -7.63
CA TYR A 335 9.55 -1.33 -6.47
C TYR A 335 8.89 -2.69 -6.26
N ILE A 336 8.76 -3.11 -5.01
CA ILE A 336 7.94 -4.23 -4.59
C ILE A 336 6.96 -3.79 -3.49
N ALA A 337 5.77 -4.38 -3.47
CA ALA A 337 4.76 -4.15 -2.45
C ALA A 337 4.00 -5.43 -2.09
N PRO A 338 3.77 -5.71 -0.79
CA PRO A 338 2.89 -6.79 -0.38
C PRO A 338 1.44 -6.48 -0.76
N ILE A 339 0.67 -7.53 -1.07
CA ILE A 339 -0.75 -7.46 -1.39
C ILE A 339 -1.56 -7.97 -0.19
N SER A 340 -2.50 -7.16 0.30
CA SER A 340 -3.32 -7.54 1.46
C SER A 340 -4.15 -8.81 1.19
N VAL A 341 -4.39 -9.60 2.22
CA VAL A 341 -5.29 -10.77 2.23
C VAL A 341 -6.72 -10.37 1.86
N ALA A 342 -7.11 -9.12 2.09
CA ALA A 342 -8.40 -8.59 1.67
C ALA A 342 -8.52 -8.52 0.13
N GLU A 343 -7.39 -8.32 -0.56
CA GLU A 343 -7.36 -8.24 -2.03
C GLU A 343 -7.15 -9.60 -2.69
N SER A 344 -6.25 -10.41 -2.12
CA SER A 344 -6.04 -11.80 -2.56
C SER A 344 -5.52 -12.68 -1.46
N THR A 345 -6.06 -13.90 -1.41
CA THR A 345 -5.44 -14.97 -0.61
C THR A 345 -4.27 -15.64 -1.35
N ARG A 346 -4.20 -15.51 -2.68
CA ARG A 346 -3.32 -16.29 -3.58
C ARG A 346 -2.15 -15.49 -4.16
N VAL A 347 -2.33 -14.18 -4.35
CA VAL A 347 -1.28 -13.24 -4.73
C VAL A 347 -0.80 -12.50 -3.49
N HIS A 348 0.52 -12.38 -3.35
CA HIS A 348 1.17 -11.97 -2.11
C HIS A 348 2.05 -10.73 -2.29
N LEU A 349 2.65 -10.58 -3.47
CA LEU A 349 3.60 -9.51 -3.77
C LEU A 349 3.38 -9.02 -5.19
N MET A 350 3.39 -7.71 -5.38
CA MET A 350 3.51 -7.06 -6.68
C MET A 350 4.92 -6.49 -6.82
N ALA A 351 5.50 -6.61 -8.01
CA ALA A 351 6.72 -5.92 -8.40
C ALA A 351 6.45 -4.99 -9.59
N VAL A 352 7.08 -3.82 -9.60
CA VAL A 352 6.99 -2.82 -10.67
C VAL A 352 8.36 -2.62 -11.28
N THR A 353 8.42 -2.68 -12.61
CA THR A 353 9.62 -2.45 -13.40
C THR A 353 9.88 -0.96 -13.64
N ALA A 354 11.08 -0.59 -14.10
CA ALA A 354 11.46 0.80 -14.36
C ALA A 354 10.66 1.48 -15.47
N ASP A 355 10.04 0.70 -16.35
CA ASP A 355 9.10 1.13 -17.39
C ASP A 355 7.62 0.93 -17.00
N GLY A 356 7.34 0.57 -15.74
CA GLY A 356 5.99 0.53 -15.16
C GLY A 356 5.19 -0.76 -15.40
N ARG A 357 5.76 -1.81 -16.02
CA ARG A 357 5.13 -3.14 -16.07
C ARG A 357 5.02 -3.73 -14.66
N ARG A 358 4.01 -4.56 -14.45
CA ARG A 358 3.67 -5.12 -13.14
C ARG A 358 3.71 -6.64 -13.17
N ILE A 359 4.31 -7.24 -12.15
CA ILE A 359 4.45 -8.70 -12.00
C ILE A 359 3.88 -9.09 -10.64
N TYR A 360 3.00 -10.07 -10.61
CA TYR A 360 2.33 -10.54 -9.39
C TYR A 360 2.83 -11.92 -9.02
N PHE A 361 3.19 -12.11 -7.75
CA PHE A 361 3.78 -13.33 -7.23
C PHE A 361 2.92 -14.02 -6.18
N SER A 362 3.07 -15.33 -6.10
CA SER A 362 2.60 -16.14 -4.98
C SER A 362 3.79 -16.74 -4.22
N THR A 363 3.67 -16.87 -2.90
CA THR A 363 4.71 -17.47 -2.04
C THR A 363 4.53 -18.98 -1.80
N TYR A 364 3.54 -19.59 -2.45
CA TYR A 364 3.31 -21.02 -2.44
C TYR A 364 2.79 -21.52 -3.80
N GLY A 365 2.75 -22.84 -3.98
CA GLY A 365 2.32 -23.45 -5.23
C GLY A 365 0.80 -23.48 -5.37
N LEU A 366 0.26 -22.74 -6.34
CA LEU A 366 -1.13 -22.88 -6.79
C LEU A 366 -1.22 -24.04 -7.78
N THR A 367 -2.09 -25.03 -7.54
CA THR A 367 -2.32 -26.12 -8.51
C THR A 367 -3.15 -25.65 -9.70
N LYS A 368 -3.05 -26.35 -10.85
CA LYS A 368 -3.72 -25.98 -12.12
C LYS A 368 -5.26 -25.95 -12.05
N GLU A 369 -5.87 -26.44 -10.97
CA GLU A 369 -7.32 -26.45 -10.75
C GLU A 369 -7.72 -25.72 -9.45
N GLY A 370 -7.02 -24.65 -9.06
CA GLY A 370 -7.47 -23.75 -7.97
C GLY A 370 -7.63 -24.39 -6.57
N SER A 371 -7.40 -25.69 -6.41
CA SER A 371 -7.54 -26.42 -5.16
C SER A 371 -6.21 -26.45 -4.41
N TYR A 372 -6.28 -26.00 -3.17
CA TYR A 372 -5.28 -26.17 -2.13
C TYR A 372 -4.87 -27.64 -2.00
N ILE A 373 -3.56 -27.91 -1.88
CA ILE A 373 -3.04 -29.21 -1.43
C ILE A 373 -2.30 -28.96 -0.11
N PRO A 374 -2.76 -29.54 1.01
CA PRO A 374 -2.00 -29.48 2.25
C PRO A 374 -0.68 -30.27 2.10
N PRO A 375 0.44 -29.76 2.66
CA PRO A 375 1.70 -30.49 2.64
C PRO A 375 1.60 -31.77 3.47
N GLY A 376 1.81 -32.94 2.86
CA GLY A 376 1.85 -34.24 3.54
C GLY A 376 1.23 -35.43 2.79
N VAL A 377 0.46 -35.22 1.72
CA VAL A 377 -0.17 -36.33 0.99
C VAL A 377 0.77 -36.89 -0.08
N ALA A 378 1.44 -37.99 0.24
CA ALA A 378 2.22 -38.77 -0.71
C ALA A 378 1.34 -39.25 -1.89
N ARG A 379 1.91 -39.26 -3.10
CA ARG A 379 1.27 -39.73 -4.34
C ARG A 379 0.94 -41.23 -4.28
N GLY A 380 -0.22 -41.57 -3.72
CA GLY A 380 -0.85 -42.89 -3.86
C GLY A 380 -1.83 -42.88 -5.04
N ARG A 381 -1.51 -43.57 -6.13
CA ARG A 381 -2.43 -43.81 -7.25
C ARG A 381 -3.52 -44.80 -6.82
N SER A 382 -4.63 -44.35 -6.26
CA SER A 382 -5.94 -45.05 -6.37
C SER A 382 -7.15 -44.34 -5.75
N SER A 383 -7.01 -43.23 -5.02
CA SER A 383 -8.14 -42.62 -4.30
C SER A 383 -8.65 -41.26 -4.84
N PHE A 384 -8.14 -40.80 -5.99
CA PHE A 384 -8.49 -39.49 -6.58
C PHE A 384 -9.99 -39.31 -6.89
N ALA A 385 -10.71 -40.37 -7.24
CA ALA A 385 -12.13 -40.27 -7.62
C ALA A 385 -13.08 -40.09 -6.42
N LYS A 386 -12.70 -40.55 -5.22
CA LYS A 386 -13.56 -40.46 -4.02
C LYS A 386 -13.43 -39.11 -3.29
N ALA A 387 -12.26 -38.47 -3.38
CA ALA A 387 -12.06 -37.12 -2.85
C ALA A 387 -12.80 -36.07 -3.72
N MET A 388 -12.75 -36.19 -5.05
CA MET A 388 -13.42 -35.23 -5.96
C MET A 388 -14.96 -35.19 -5.82
N LEU A 389 -15.60 -36.29 -5.44
CA LEU A 389 -17.06 -36.30 -5.25
C LEU A 389 -17.51 -35.61 -3.94
N ALA A 390 -16.63 -35.51 -2.94
CA ALA A 390 -16.94 -34.81 -1.69
C ALA A 390 -16.65 -33.29 -1.79
N THR A 391 -15.77 -32.86 -2.69
CA THR A 391 -15.36 -31.43 -2.82
C THR A 391 -16.23 -30.61 -3.78
N LYS A 392 -17.23 -31.22 -4.44
CA LYS A 392 -18.15 -30.48 -5.33
C LYS A 392 -19.32 -29.82 -4.59
N VAL A 393 -19.37 -29.97 -3.26
CA VAL A 393 -20.30 -29.32 -2.36
C VAL A 393 -19.46 -28.66 -1.27
N ASN A 394 -19.53 -27.33 -1.15
CA ASN A 394 -18.82 -26.47 -0.19
C ASN A 394 -17.43 -25.96 -0.60
N SER A 395 -17.41 -25.01 -1.54
CA SER A 395 -16.42 -23.93 -1.58
C SER A 395 -16.70 -22.82 -0.53
N THR A 396 -17.46 -23.14 0.52
CA THR A 396 -18.03 -22.21 1.51
C THR A 396 -17.77 -22.66 2.93
N LEU A 397 -16.52 -22.58 3.38
CA LEU A 397 -16.22 -22.53 4.82
C LEU A 397 -15.28 -21.35 5.06
N ILE A 398 -15.87 -20.16 5.19
CA ILE A 398 -15.38 -19.18 6.15
C ILE A 398 -15.67 -19.82 7.51
N PRO A 399 -14.67 -20.16 8.34
CA PRO A 399 -14.96 -20.69 9.67
C PRO A 399 -15.61 -19.55 10.48
N THR A 400 -16.89 -19.71 10.81
CA THR A 400 -17.53 -18.94 11.87
C THR A 400 -16.86 -19.32 13.18
N CYS A 401 -16.03 -18.43 13.72
CA CYS A 401 -15.41 -18.60 15.03
C CYS A 401 -16.45 -18.35 16.13
N ASN A 402 -17.19 -19.39 16.49
CA ASN A 402 -17.79 -19.48 17.82
C ASN A 402 -16.85 -20.33 18.69
N ASP A 403 -15.70 -19.78 19.06
CA ASP A 403 -14.93 -20.30 20.19
C ASP A 403 -14.20 -19.15 20.90
N ALA A 404 -14.64 -18.90 22.13
CA ALA A 404 -14.23 -17.80 23.00
C ALA A 404 -12.90 -18.09 23.73
N THR A 405 -11.92 -18.70 23.06
CA THR A 405 -10.59 -18.93 23.61
C THR A 405 -9.54 -18.51 22.60
N GLY A 406 -8.99 -17.31 22.81
CA GLY A 406 -7.95 -16.74 21.98
C GLY A 406 -6.65 -17.55 22.06
N THR A 407 -6.22 -18.07 20.91
CA THR A 407 -4.84 -18.17 20.41
C THR A 407 -4.88 -19.13 19.22
N ASP A 408 -4.95 -18.62 17.99
CA ASP A 408 -4.40 -19.26 16.78
C ASP A 408 -4.64 -18.35 15.55
N ALA A 409 -3.57 -17.93 14.90
CA ALA A 409 -3.63 -17.12 13.69
C ALA A 409 -4.08 -17.97 12.47
N PRO A 410 -4.92 -17.45 11.57
CA PRO A 410 -5.62 -18.23 10.54
C PRO A 410 -4.82 -18.47 9.24
N PHE A 411 -3.48 -18.34 9.25
CA PHE A 411 -2.69 -18.42 8.02
C PHE A 411 -2.38 -19.88 7.67
N LEU A 412 -3.24 -20.46 6.81
CA LEU A 412 -3.25 -21.88 6.43
C LEU A 412 -1.95 -22.41 5.78
N GLN A 413 -1.05 -21.54 5.29
CA GLN A 413 0.19 -21.98 4.65
C GLN A 413 1.33 -20.95 4.77
N ARG A 414 2.47 -21.40 5.30
CA ARG A 414 3.71 -20.60 5.40
C ARG A 414 4.40 -20.49 4.03
N PRO A 415 5.14 -19.40 3.75
CA PRO A 415 5.81 -19.22 2.47
C PRO A 415 6.92 -20.27 2.29
N TYR A 416 7.00 -20.86 1.09
CA TYR A 416 8.05 -21.83 0.74
C TYR A 416 8.52 -21.73 -0.71
N LYS A 417 7.95 -20.82 -1.50
CA LYS A 417 8.29 -20.56 -2.90
C LYS A 417 8.16 -19.06 -3.18
N LEU A 418 8.63 -18.63 -4.34
CA LEU A 418 8.23 -17.37 -4.96
C LEU A 418 8.02 -17.65 -6.44
N GLU A 419 6.79 -17.48 -6.93
CA GLU A 419 6.43 -17.80 -8.31
C GLU A 419 5.59 -16.69 -8.93
N ALA A 420 6.02 -16.18 -10.08
CA ALA A 420 5.22 -15.23 -10.86
C ALA A 420 3.95 -15.91 -11.37
N LYS A 421 2.79 -15.28 -11.16
CA LYS A 421 1.47 -15.81 -11.51
C LYS A 421 0.77 -15.01 -12.60
N ALA A 422 0.97 -13.70 -12.61
CA ALA A 422 0.38 -12.83 -13.61
C ALA A 422 1.32 -11.66 -13.92
N VAL A 423 1.15 -11.09 -15.09
CA VAL A 423 1.84 -9.87 -15.51
C VAL A 423 0.84 -8.89 -16.12
N ARG A 424 1.11 -7.60 -15.99
CA ARG A 424 0.34 -6.53 -16.61
C ARG A 424 1.28 -5.55 -17.30
N MET A 425 0.82 -5.01 -18.43
CA MET A 425 1.51 -3.91 -19.08
C MET A 425 1.54 -2.65 -18.21
N ALA A 426 2.46 -1.74 -18.50
CA ALA A 426 2.50 -0.44 -17.84
C ALA A 426 1.24 0.38 -18.11
N MET A 427 0.90 1.26 -17.17
CA MET A 427 -0.24 2.17 -17.29
C MET A 427 -0.12 3.04 -18.55
N PRO A 428 -1.24 3.35 -19.22
CA PRO A 428 -1.26 4.19 -20.39
C PRO A 428 -1.02 5.62 -19.92
N HIS A 429 -0.37 6.37 -20.79
CA HIS A 429 -0.18 7.79 -20.59
C HIS A 429 -0.19 8.49 -21.95
N SER A 430 -0.51 9.77 -21.93
CA SER A 430 -0.75 10.63 -23.09
C SER A 430 0.29 10.50 -24.21
N ARG A 431 1.58 10.36 -23.90
CA ARG A 431 2.66 10.15 -24.90
C ARG A 431 2.59 8.77 -25.56
N ARG A 432 2.29 7.71 -24.81
CA ARG A 432 2.08 6.36 -25.35
C ARG A 432 0.86 6.29 -26.28
N ILE A 433 -0.23 6.98 -25.92
CA ILE A 433 -1.44 7.07 -26.77
C ILE A 433 -1.12 7.80 -28.09
N ARG A 434 -0.40 8.94 -28.03
CA ARG A 434 0.02 9.66 -29.25
C ARG A 434 0.96 8.86 -30.14
N ALA A 435 1.90 8.11 -29.55
CA ALA A 435 2.81 7.24 -30.31
C ALA A 435 2.08 6.09 -31.00
N ALA A 436 1.09 5.47 -30.34
CA ALA A 436 0.27 4.42 -30.94
C ALA A 436 -0.53 4.88 -32.17
N MET A 437 -0.91 6.17 -32.23
CA MET A 437 -1.61 6.78 -33.36
C MET A 437 -0.68 7.11 -34.54
N GLY A 438 0.65 7.08 -34.35
CA GLY A 438 1.67 7.51 -35.32
C GLY A 438 2.28 6.38 -36.17
N GLY A 439 1.83 5.13 -36.03
CA GLY A 439 2.24 4.01 -36.88
C GLY A 439 3.63 3.42 -36.62
N ASP A 440 4.54 4.15 -35.96
CA ASP A 440 5.82 3.63 -35.48
C ASP A 440 5.85 3.61 -33.95
N PHE A 441 6.25 2.47 -33.38
CA PHE A 441 6.47 2.29 -31.94
C PHE A 441 7.95 2.59 -31.59
N PRO A 442 8.34 3.83 -31.23
CA PRO A 442 9.56 3.99 -30.47
C PRO A 442 9.28 3.52 -29.04
N ARG A 443 9.93 2.43 -28.63
CA ARG A 443 10.03 2.02 -27.20
C ARG A 443 10.64 3.10 -26.29
N MET A 444 11.07 4.24 -26.84
CA MET A 444 11.58 5.43 -26.16
C MET A 444 10.49 6.32 -25.53
N ALA A 445 9.20 6.00 -25.67
CA ALA A 445 8.11 6.79 -25.08
C ALA A 445 7.73 6.34 -23.64
N GLU A 446 8.58 5.58 -22.94
CA GLU A 446 8.26 4.99 -21.64
C GLU A 446 8.63 5.93 -20.48
N LEU A 447 7.69 6.12 -19.56
CA LEU A 447 7.88 6.87 -18.31
C LEU A 447 8.94 6.16 -17.46
N GLU A 448 10.05 6.84 -17.12
CA GLU A 448 10.98 6.31 -16.13
C GLU A 448 10.36 6.48 -14.74
N ILE A 449 10.12 5.36 -14.07
CA ILE A 449 9.57 5.38 -12.71
C ILE A 449 10.63 5.91 -11.73
N LEU A 450 10.33 7.07 -11.13
CA LEU A 450 11.14 7.72 -10.09
C LEU A 450 10.66 7.37 -8.69
N GLY A 451 9.35 7.21 -8.51
CA GLY A 451 8.73 6.84 -7.24
C GLY A 451 7.53 5.93 -7.47
N ALA A 452 7.28 5.04 -6.53
CA ALA A 452 6.15 4.12 -6.58
C ALA A 452 5.66 3.85 -5.17
N GLN A 453 4.34 3.78 -5.01
CA GLN A 453 3.74 3.38 -3.75
C GLN A 453 2.40 2.69 -3.97
N TYR A 454 2.20 1.57 -3.27
CA TYR A 454 0.97 0.79 -3.31
C TYR A 454 0.25 0.84 -1.96
N SER A 455 -1.06 1.05 -1.99
CA SER A 455 -1.93 0.91 -0.83
C SER A 455 -3.35 0.62 -1.26
N ALA A 456 -4.01 -0.35 -0.62
CA ALA A 456 -5.44 -0.55 -0.70
C ALA A 456 -5.98 -0.64 -2.15
N GLY A 457 -5.42 -1.53 -2.97
CA GLY A 457 -5.83 -1.66 -4.38
C GLY A 457 -5.42 -0.50 -5.29
N CYS A 458 -4.67 0.47 -4.79
CA CYS A 458 -4.24 1.67 -5.51
C CYS A 458 -2.72 1.73 -5.65
N LEU A 459 -2.25 1.76 -6.90
CA LEU A 459 -0.84 1.97 -7.26
C LEU A 459 -0.64 3.41 -7.74
N LEU A 460 0.21 4.15 -7.03
CA LEU A 460 0.71 5.44 -7.48
C LEU A 460 2.12 5.26 -8.06
N LEU A 461 2.33 5.70 -9.29
CA LEU A 461 3.63 5.83 -9.92
C LEU A 461 3.91 7.29 -10.21
N SER A 462 5.10 7.74 -9.85
CA SER A 462 5.63 9.02 -10.31
C SER A 462 6.78 8.76 -11.25
N GLY A 463 6.82 9.48 -12.36
CA GLY A 463 7.93 9.36 -13.30
C GLY A 463 8.23 10.63 -14.07
N SER A 464 9.39 10.62 -14.73
CA SER A 464 9.81 11.70 -15.62
C SER A 464 9.58 11.31 -17.07
N THR A 465 9.09 12.26 -17.87
CA THR A 465 8.95 12.07 -19.32
C THR A 465 10.19 12.51 -20.10
N ASP A 466 11.07 13.33 -19.51
CA ASP A 466 12.27 13.84 -20.17
C ASP A 466 13.51 13.56 -19.30
N TRP A 467 14.38 12.67 -19.78
CA TRP A 467 15.68 12.38 -19.15
C TRP A 467 16.64 13.58 -19.17
N THR A 468 16.34 14.60 -19.97
CA THR A 468 17.24 15.71 -20.28
C THR A 468 16.90 17.03 -19.56
N VAL A 469 15.71 17.15 -18.96
CA VAL A 469 15.27 18.39 -18.31
C VAL A 469 15.03 18.13 -16.83
N SER A 470 16.00 18.53 -16.01
CA SER A 470 15.93 18.44 -14.54
C SER A 470 14.86 19.33 -13.88
N ASP A 471 14.27 20.25 -14.64
CA ASP A 471 13.26 21.23 -14.20
C ASP A 471 11.83 20.93 -14.68
N GLY A 472 11.57 19.73 -15.24
CA GLY A 472 10.22 19.32 -15.63
C GLY A 472 9.29 19.06 -14.43
N PHE A 473 7.98 19.15 -14.66
CA PHE A 473 6.99 18.64 -13.71
C PHE A 473 6.93 17.11 -13.84
N PRO A 474 7.09 16.35 -12.75
CA PRO A 474 6.92 14.91 -12.82
C PRO A 474 5.47 14.60 -13.18
N LYS A 475 5.28 13.47 -13.85
CA LYS A 475 3.95 12.93 -14.09
C LYS A 475 3.58 11.95 -13.00
N ILE A 476 2.35 12.02 -12.55
CA ILE A 476 1.75 11.01 -11.67
C ILE A 476 0.82 10.16 -12.52
N LEU A 477 0.99 8.84 -12.41
CA LEU A 477 0.03 7.86 -12.88
C LEU A 477 -0.52 7.14 -11.66
N MET A 478 -1.84 7.08 -11.54
CA MET A 478 -2.52 6.37 -10.47
C MET A 478 -3.43 5.32 -11.09
N ALA A 479 -3.24 4.06 -10.74
CA ALA A 479 -4.18 2.99 -11.03
C ALA A 479 -4.91 2.62 -9.75
N SER A 480 -6.22 2.80 -9.72
CA SER A 480 -7.06 2.21 -8.68
C SER A 480 -7.85 1.07 -9.29
N ARG A 481 -7.91 -0.07 -8.59
CA ARG A 481 -8.93 -1.06 -8.85
C ARG A 481 -10.29 -0.39 -8.68
N ASP A 482 -11.12 -0.44 -9.72
CA ASP A 482 -12.50 0.01 -9.69
C ASP A 482 -13.38 -1.13 -10.17
N PRO A 483 -14.01 -1.84 -9.25
CA PRO A 483 -14.79 -3.00 -9.61
C PRO A 483 -16.26 -2.67 -9.93
N ASP A 484 -16.68 -1.40 -9.77
CA ASP A 484 -18.04 -0.95 -10.10
C ASP A 484 -18.22 -0.68 -11.60
N VAL A 485 -17.14 -0.41 -12.33
CA VAL A 485 -17.21 -0.07 -13.75
C VAL A 485 -17.72 -1.23 -14.61
N ALA A 486 -18.89 -1.07 -15.25
CA ALA A 486 -19.48 -2.02 -16.19
C ALA A 486 -18.69 -2.13 -17.52
N PRO A 487 -18.63 -3.29 -18.22
CA PRO A 487 -17.85 -3.43 -19.45
C PRO A 487 -18.43 -2.64 -20.63
N VAL A 488 -17.59 -1.82 -21.26
CA VAL A 488 -17.90 -1.10 -22.52
C VAL A 488 -18.29 -2.04 -23.67
N THR A 489 -17.86 -3.30 -23.68
CA THR A 489 -18.19 -4.27 -24.75
C THR A 489 -19.54 -4.98 -24.61
N SER A 490 -20.37 -4.61 -23.62
CA SER A 490 -21.69 -5.22 -23.42
C SER A 490 -22.77 -4.83 -24.45
N ILE A 491 -22.46 -3.95 -25.42
CA ILE A 491 -23.43 -3.60 -26.48
C ILE A 491 -23.65 -4.77 -27.46
N THR A 492 -22.78 -5.80 -27.51
CA THR A 492 -22.98 -6.92 -28.48
C THR A 492 -22.77 -8.35 -27.98
N ARG A 493 -22.39 -8.60 -26.72
CA ARG A 493 -22.38 -9.97 -26.18
C ARG A 493 -22.84 -10.02 -24.74
N HIS A 494 -23.84 -10.86 -24.47
CA HIS A 494 -24.41 -11.17 -23.15
C HIS A 494 -23.47 -11.97 -22.23
N THR A 495 -22.17 -11.71 -22.26
CA THR A 495 -21.22 -12.25 -21.28
C THR A 495 -20.57 -11.07 -20.56
N ALA A 496 -21.10 -10.70 -19.39
CA ALA A 496 -20.41 -9.84 -18.43
C ALA A 496 -19.07 -10.52 -18.08
N GLY A 497 -17.98 -10.07 -18.69
CA GLY A 497 -16.66 -10.66 -18.49
C GLY A 497 -16.12 -10.33 -17.10
N SER A 498 -15.80 -11.37 -16.32
CA SER A 498 -14.97 -11.27 -15.12
C SER A 498 -13.55 -10.89 -15.54
N GLY A 499 -13.03 -9.79 -15.04
CA GLY A 499 -11.65 -9.36 -15.29
C GLY A 499 -11.29 -8.21 -14.34
N LEU A 500 -10.02 -8.11 -13.94
CA LEU A 500 -9.45 -6.96 -13.26
C LEU A 500 -9.67 -5.70 -14.09
N ARG A 501 -10.31 -4.71 -13.46
CA ARG A 501 -10.57 -3.38 -13.99
C ARG A 501 -9.82 -2.37 -13.15
N GLU A 502 -9.19 -1.43 -13.83
CA GLU A 502 -8.41 -0.38 -13.19
C GLU A 502 -8.78 0.95 -13.85
N VAL A 503 -9.18 1.91 -13.03
CA VAL A 503 -9.28 3.31 -13.45
C VAL A 503 -7.88 3.89 -13.37
N VAL A 504 -7.37 4.36 -14.50
CA VAL A 504 -6.08 5.05 -14.56
C VAL A 504 -6.29 6.53 -14.73
N MET A 505 -5.60 7.27 -13.89
CA MET A 505 -5.49 8.72 -13.95
C MET A 505 -4.04 9.10 -14.26
N GLU A 506 -3.90 10.13 -15.08
CA GLU A 506 -2.64 10.84 -15.33
C GLU A 506 -2.84 12.29 -14.91
N GLU A 507 -1.99 12.76 -14.00
CA GLU A 507 -2.00 14.15 -13.53
C GLU A 507 -0.59 14.72 -13.52
N ASP A 508 -0.46 16.01 -13.84
CA ASP A 508 0.79 16.74 -13.73
C ASP A 508 0.96 17.27 -12.29
N VAL A 509 2.14 17.04 -11.71
CA VAL A 509 2.48 17.54 -10.37
C VAL A 509 2.62 19.06 -10.43
N TRP A 510 1.81 19.82 -9.70
CA TRP A 510 1.87 21.30 -9.74
C TRP A 510 3.13 21.89 -9.10
N THR A 511 3.86 21.09 -8.32
CA THR A 511 5.15 21.48 -7.75
C THR A 511 6.26 20.98 -8.68
N ALA A 512 7.05 21.92 -9.21
CA ALA A 512 8.18 21.60 -10.07
C ALA A 512 9.23 20.73 -9.36
N GLY A 513 10.04 20.03 -10.15
CA GLY A 513 11.17 19.26 -9.66
C GLY A 513 10.89 17.77 -9.50
N GLN A 514 11.96 16.98 -9.49
CA GLN A 514 11.87 15.52 -9.49
C GLN A 514 11.31 14.97 -8.18
N THR A 515 10.48 13.93 -8.29
CA THR A 515 10.00 13.14 -7.15
C THR A 515 11.17 12.43 -6.49
N ILE A 516 11.28 12.56 -5.17
CA ILE A 516 12.35 11.97 -4.37
C ILE A 516 11.81 10.88 -3.43
N ALA A 517 10.61 11.08 -2.87
CA ALA A 517 9.96 10.10 -2.01
C ALA A 517 8.45 10.10 -2.21
N VAL A 518 7.84 8.93 -2.09
CA VAL A 518 6.40 8.73 -2.11
C VAL A 518 6.05 7.84 -0.94
N GLU A 519 5.16 8.30 -0.06
CA GLU A 519 4.69 7.53 1.10
C GLU A 519 3.18 7.60 1.22
N VAL A 520 2.59 6.65 1.93
CA VAL A 520 1.14 6.62 2.20
C VAL A 520 0.91 7.26 3.56
N ALA A 521 0.01 8.23 3.64
CA ALA A 521 -0.43 8.74 4.93
C ALA A 521 -1.19 7.64 5.71
N PRO A 522 -1.10 7.60 7.04
CA PRO A 522 -1.83 6.61 7.82
C PRO A 522 -3.33 6.78 7.56
N CYS A 523 -3.99 5.67 7.23
CA CYS A 523 -5.44 5.61 7.13
C CYS A 523 -5.98 5.12 8.46
N GLU A 524 -6.66 6.00 9.20
CA GLU A 524 -7.22 5.65 10.50
C GLU A 524 -8.71 5.32 10.34
N PRO A 525 -9.20 4.30 11.06
CA PRO A 525 -10.62 4.03 11.09
C PRO A 525 -11.36 5.16 11.82
N VAL A 526 -12.47 5.62 11.25
CA VAL A 526 -13.25 6.78 11.72
C VAL A 526 -13.76 6.60 13.15
N LEU A 527 -14.05 5.36 13.56
CA LEU A 527 -14.54 5.03 14.89
C LEU A 527 -13.44 4.55 15.86
N GLY A 528 -12.17 4.64 15.48
CA GLY A 528 -11.04 4.11 16.24
C GLY A 528 -10.74 2.63 15.94
N SER A 529 -9.53 2.20 16.30
CA SER A 529 -8.97 0.87 16.00
C SER A 529 -9.75 -0.28 16.63
N ASP A 530 -10.44 -0.02 17.74
CA ASP A 530 -10.98 -1.07 18.61
C ASP A 530 -12.33 -1.63 18.12
N VAL A 531 -12.96 -0.95 17.16
CA VAL A 531 -14.31 -1.25 16.68
C VAL A 531 -14.30 -2.17 15.46
N LEU A 532 -13.21 -2.14 14.67
CA LEU A 532 -13.11 -2.93 13.44
C LEU A 532 -12.37 -4.25 13.68
N SER A 533 -12.77 -5.29 12.93
CA SER A 533 -12.05 -6.56 12.91
C SER A 533 -10.61 -6.35 12.47
N ALA A 534 -9.67 -7.15 13.00
CA ALA A 534 -8.27 -7.16 12.54
C ALA A 534 -8.09 -7.47 11.04
N ARG A 535 -9.14 -7.98 10.38
CA ARG A 535 -9.18 -8.22 8.92
C ARG A 535 -9.77 -7.07 8.12
N ALA A 536 -10.37 -6.07 8.77
CA ALA A 536 -10.86 -4.89 8.09
C ALA A 536 -9.65 -4.08 7.61
N SER A 537 -9.61 -3.81 6.31
CA SER A 537 -8.55 -3.05 5.67
C SER A 537 -9.18 -1.99 4.77
N PRO A 538 -8.60 -0.78 4.64
CA PRO A 538 -9.07 0.23 3.69
C PRO A 538 -9.02 -0.27 2.24
N GLY A 539 -8.30 -1.36 1.95
CA GLY A 539 -8.26 -2.02 0.64
C GLY A 539 -9.38 -3.01 0.35
N CYS A 540 -10.24 -3.31 1.33
CA CYS A 540 -11.43 -4.13 1.12
C CYS A 540 -12.55 -3.21 0.60
N GLU A 541 -13.10 -3.51 -0.58
CA GLU A 541 -14.38 -2.97 -1.09
C GLU A 541 -14.64 -1.49 -0.76
N GLU A 542 -14.20 -0.60 -1.66
CA GLU A 542 -14.14 0.86 -1.45
C GLU A 542 -15.45 1.48 -0.95
N LEU A 543 -16.61 1.05 -1.45
CA LEU A 543 -17.92 1.57 -1.02
C LEU A 543 -18.27 1.18 0.42
N SER A 544 -18.03 -0.09 0.78
CA SER A 544 -18.31 -0.59 2.12
C SER A 544 -17.33 -0.03 3.16
N SER A 545 -16.06 0.16 2.79
CA SER A 545 -15.00 0.67 3.66
C SER A 545 -15.01 2.19 3.77
N ALA A 546 -15.53 2.91 2.77
CA ALA A 546 -15.60 4.38 2.75
C ALA A 546 -16.29 5.00 3.97
N VAL A 547 -17.18 4.27 4.65
CA VAL A 547 -17.87 4.71 5.87
C VAL A 547 -16.96 4.63 7.10
N TRP A 548 -16.08 3.63 7.14
CA TRP A 548 -15.29 3.27 8.31
C TRP A 548 -13.87 3.79 8.25
N TRP A 549 -13.39 4.20 7.07
CA TRP A 549 -12.00 4.58 6.84
C TRP A 549 -11.89 5.98 6.24
N THR A 550 -10.84 6.70 6.61
CA THR A 550 -10.49 7.97 5.94
C THR A 550 -10.04 7.73 4.49
N PRO A 551 -10.16 8.73 3.60
CA PRO A 551 -9.62 8.64 2.24
C PRO A 551 -8.13 8.28 2.23
N THR A 552 -7.73 7.44 1.27
CA THR A 552 -6.32 7.10 1.06
C THR A 552 -5.58 8.33 0.56
N ARG A 553 -4.55 8.77 1.29
CA ARG A 553 -3.72 9.92 0.94
C ARG A 553 -2.29 9.48 0.70
N PHE A 554 -1.70 10.00 -0.36
CA PHE A 554 -0.30 9.82 -0.75
C PHE A 554 0.44 11.12 -0.56
N LEU A 555 1.63 11.05 0.02
CA LEU A 555 2.52 12.19 0.20
C LEU A 555 3.68 12.05 -0.78
N ILE A 556 3.88 13.08 -1.60
CA ILE A 556 4.85 13.09 -2.69
C ILE A 556 5.83 14.23 -2.43
N MET A 557 7.05 13.87 -2.07
CA MET A 557 8.13 14.82 -1.84
C MET A 557 8.91 15.03 -3.14
N THR A 558 9.01 16.27 -3.59
CA THR A 558 9.85 16.67 -4.73
C THR A 558 11.07 17.45 -4.26
N THR A 559 11.97 17.78 -5.18
CA THR A 559 13.13 18.65 -4.91
C THR A 559 12.76 20.09 -4.54
N LYS A 560 11.51 20.52 -4.72
CA LYS A 560 11.05 21.88 -4.43
C LYS A 560 10.02 21.95 -3.30
N GLY A 561 9.25 20.88 -3.06
CA GLY A 561 8.16 20.92 -2.08
C GLY A 561 7.54 19.55 -1.82
N LEU A 562 6.42 19.57 -1.11
CA LEU A 562 5.65 18.39 -0.76
C LEU A 562 4.22 18.56 -1.25
N ILE A 563 3.63 17.48 -1.75
CA ILE A 563 2.25 17.42 -2.21
C ILE A 563 1.53 16.30 -1.47
N GLU A 564 0.30 16.56 -1.08
CA GLU A 564 -0.66 15.56 -0.63
C GLU A 564 -1.64 15.29 -1.78
N LEU A 565 -1.73 14.02 -2.17
CA LEU A 565 -2.64 13.50 -3.17
C LEU A 565 -3.66 12.60 -2.49
N GLU A 566 -4.92 12.99 -2.52
CA GLU A 566 -6.02 12.27 -1.89
C GLU A 566 -6.84 11.54 -2.94
N LYS A 567 -7.02 10.23 -2.79
CA LYS A 567 -8.01 9.48 -3.55
C LYS A 567 -9.40 9.80 -3.00
N ARG A 568 -10.20 10.53 -3.77
CA ARG A 568 -11.60 10.82 -3.46
C ARG A 568 -12.45 9.57 -3.54
N ARG A 569 -13.40 9.48 -2.61
CA ARG A 569 -14.36 8.38 -2.52
C ARG A 569 -15.51 8.61 -3.52
N PRO A 570 -16.21 7.54 -3.97
CA PRO A 570 -17.39 7.67 -4.84
C PRO A 570 -18.47 8.63 -4.29
N ILE A 571 -18.65 8.67 -2.96
CA ILE A 571 -19.59 9.59 -2.31
C ILE A 571 -19.21 11.07 -2.48
N GLU A 572 -17.92 11.40 -2.46
CA GLU A 572 -17.42 12.77 -2.67
C GLU A 572 -17.59 13.18 -4.14
N LEU A 573 -17.39 12.23 -5.07
CA LEU A 573 -17.70 12.43 -6.48
C LEU A 573 -19.19 12.70 -6.71
N LEU A 574 -20.07 11.93 -6.04
CA LEU A 574 -21.51 12.16 -6.11
C LEU A 574 -21.90 13.54 -5.57
N MET A 575 -21.32 13.97 -4.45
CA MET A 575 -21.54 15.32 -3.92
C MET A 575 -21.17 16.39 -4.96
N GLN A 576 -20.00 16.26 -5.61
CA GLN A 576 -19.58 17.19 -6.65
C GLN A 576 -20.52 17.18 -7.87
N VAL A 577 -21.02 16.01 -8.27
CA VAL A 577 -21.99 15.88 -9.36
C VAL A 577 -23.33 16.54 -8.99
N LEU A 578 -23.79 16.38 -7.75
CA LEU A 578 -25.01 17.00 -7.25
C LEU A 578 -24.88 18.53 -7.14
N GLU A 579 -23.74 19.03 -6.66
CA GLU A 579 -23.43 20.47 -6.60
C GLU A 579 -23.34 21.09 -7.99
N GLY A 580 -22.76 20.38 -8.96
CA GLY A 580 -22.69 20.81 -10.35
C GLY A 580 -24.05 20.91 -11.03
N GLY A 581 -25.06 20.20 -10.53
CA GLY A 581 -26.45 20.29 -11.00
C GLY A 581 -26.68 19.82 -12.45
N VAL A 582 -25.75 19.05 -13.03
CA VAL A 582 -25.84 18.56 -14.41
C VAL A 582 -26.48 17.16 -14.43
N PRO A 583 -27.71 17.00 -14.97
CA PRO A 583 -28.43 15.73 -14.93
C PRO A 583 -27.73 14.58 -15.65
N GLU A 584 -27.00 14.87 -16.73
CA GLU A 584 -26.25 13.86 -17.49
C GLU A 584 -25.15 13.22 -16.65
N GLN A 585 -24.44 14.02 -15.84
CA GLN A 585 -23.37 13.51 -14.97
C GLN A 585 -23.94 12.64 -13.85
N LEU A 586 -25.11 13.00 -13.33
CA LEU A 586 -25.83 12.17 -12.36
C LEU A 586 -26.28 10.86 -13.00
N HIS A 587 -26.79 10.90 -14.23
CA HIS A 587 -27.17 9.70 -14.96
C HIS A 587 -25.98 8.77 -15.21
N THR A 588 -24.84 9.33 -15.66
CA THR A 588 -23.59 8.58 -15.82
C THR A 588 -23.13 7.96 -14.51
N PHE A 589 -23.21 8.70 -13.39
CA PHE A 589 -22.86 8.16 -12.07
C PHE A 589 -23.73 6.95 -11.69
N PHE A 590 -25.04 7.05 -11.87
CA PHE A 590 -25.97 5.94 -11.61
C PHE A 590 -25.79 4.74 -12.56
N GLN A 591 -25.36 4.99 -13.80
CA GLN A 591 -24.99 3.93 -14.74
C GLN A 591 -23.69 3.22 -14.33
N MET A 592 -22.72 3.97 -13.78
CA MET A 592 -21.43 3.42 -13.34
C MET A 592 -21.56 2.59 -12.07
N HIS A 593 -22.12 3.15 -10.99
CA HIS A 593 -22.18 2.46 -9.69
C HIS A 593 -23.46 1.62 -9.48
N GLY A 594 -24.44 1.74 -10.39
CA GLY A 594 -25.74 1.10 -10.23
C GLY A 594 -26.69 1.88 -9.32
N SER A 595 -27.99 1.61 -9.47
CA SER A 595 -29.04 2.38 -8.81
C SER A 595 -29.11 2.17 -7.30
N VAL A 596 -28.77 0.97 -6.81
CA VAL A 596 -28.81 0.62 -5.39
C VAL A 596 -27.71 1.36 -4.64
N GLU A 597 -26.46 1.25 -5.10
CA GLU A 597 -25.31 1.91 -4.47
C GLU A 597 -25.40 3.43 -4.56
N ALA A 598 -25.80 3.97 -5.72
CA ALA A 598 -26.02 5.39 -5.87
C ALA A 598 -27.13 5.91 -4.94
N ALA A 599 -28.21 5.15 -4.74
CA ALA A 599 -29.26 5.51 -3.78
C ALA A 599 -28.76 5.43 -2.32
N ALA A 600 -27.95 4.42 -1.98
CA ALA A 600 -27.33 4.29 -0.66
C ALA A 600 -26.40 5.48 -0.36
N MET A 601 -25.56 5.88 -1.33
CA MET A 601 -24.71 7.06 -1.21
C MET A 601 -25.53 8.35 -1.05
N CYS A 602 -26.60 8.54 -1.85
CA CYS A 602 -27.53 9.66 -1.65
C CYS A 602 -28.11 9.68 -0.23
N TYR A 603 -28.51 8.53 0.30
CA TYR A 603 -29.02 8.42 1.67
C TYR A 603 -27.95 8.80 2.69
N GLN A 604 -26.70 8.37 2.50
CA GLN A 604 -25.58 8.73 3.36
C GLN A 604 -25.29 10.24 3.33
N ILE A 605 -25.33 10.88 2.16
CA ILE A 605 -25.17 12.34 2.03
C ILE A 605 -26.26 13.07 2.83
N VAL A 606 -27.52 12.67 2.67
CA VAL A 606 -28.67 13.31 3.36
C VAL A 606 -28.62 13.09 4.89
N THR A 607 -28.07 11.96 5.34
CA THR A 607 -27.98 11.63 6.78
C THR A 607 -26.69 12.12 7.44
N SER A 608 -25.68 12.48 6.65
CA SER A 608 -24.44 13.08 7.17
C SER A 608 -24.72 14.44 7.82
N ALA A 609 -24.23 14.62 9.05
CA ALA A 609 -24.26 15.92 9.71
C ALA A 609 -23.28 16.88 9.00
N PRO A 610 -23.55 18.20 8.99
CA PRO A 610 -22.77 19.19 8.22
C PRO A 610 -21.26 19.22 8.50
N ASP A 611 -20.77 18.67 9.63
CA ASP A 611 -19.36 18.80 10.04
C ASP A 611 -18.63 17.47 10.36
N GLY A 612 -19.18 16.29 10.02
CA GLY A 612 -18.76 15.07 10.74
C GLY A 612 -18.03 13.91 10.04
N ALA A 613 -18.14 13.72 8.72
CA ALA A 613 -17.62 12.49 8.08
C ALA A 613 -17.40 12.57 6.56
N LEU A 614 -18.12 13.47 5.89
CA LEU A 614 -18.00 13.71 4.45
C LEU A 614 -17.20 14.98 4.11
N THR A 615 -16.93 15.85 5.09
CA THR A 615 -16.16 17.10 4.95
C THR A 615 -14.67 16.94 5.19
N THR A 616 -14.20 15.71 5.48
CA THR A 616 -12.77 15.45 5.79
C THR A 616 -11.88 15.37 4.56
N GLY A 617 -12.44 15.47 3.35
CA GLY A 617 -11.65 15.58 2.13
C GLY A 617 -10.99 16.94 2.00
N LEU A 618 -9.99 17.03 1.12
CA LEU A 618 -9.37 18.29 0.72
C LEU A 618 -10.42 19.23 0.09
N GLY A 619 -10.98 20.12 0.92
CA GLY A 619 -11.88 21.22 0.53
C GLY A 619 -11.17 22.40 -0.09
#